data_AF-A0A2G1VRN3-F1
#
_entry.id   AF-A0A2G1VRN3-F1
#
_cell.length_a   1.000
_cell.length_b   1.000
_cell.length_c   1.000
_cell.angle_alpha   90.00
_cell.angle_beta   90.00
_cell.angle_gamma   90.00
#
_symmetry.space_group_name_H-M   'P 1'
#
loop_
_entity.id
_entity.type
_entity.pdbx_description
1 polymer ?
#
loop_
_entity_poly.entity_id
_entity_poly.type
_entity_poly.pdbx_seq_one_letter_code
_entity_poly.pdbx_strand_id
1 'polypeptide(L)'
;MKNTVFAALGLLLIVSCQNDDDGPVVEPPRDRGEVQLESEANLQTYLETHTYNYEDFATPPADFNFDIVFDTISGENADKIPLIDHPNLKATRYTYRDVDYTLYVLEAKEGQGEQPSFADSTFVNYQGNIVEGSKFDGTTTPIWLNLPETIFGFGNGLKELKAGTGISQNEDGSFNYGTDYGVGAVFIPSGLGYFSNPTNSIPAYSDLVFRFKLYGIVKDADEDNDGIPNAMEDINGNFYLFEAEDDTDNDGIPNFQDSDDDGDGIPTREEIVINEDGSITFTDSNNDDTPDYLDPDN
;
A
#
# COMPACT_ATOMS: atom_id res chain seq x y z
N MET A 1 46.91 -35.17 -74.58
CA MET A 1 46.52 -35.95 -73.38
C MET A 1 46.76 -35.04 -72.17
N LYS A 2 45.79 -34.17 -71.83
CA LYS A 2 44.90 -34.25 -70.64
C LYS A 2 45.64 -34.56 -69.31
N ASN A 3 45.81 -33.55 -68.46
CA ASN A 3 45.08 -33.49 -67.18
C ASN A 3 45.04 -32.06 -66.60
N THR A 4 43.81 -31.58 -66.48
CA THR A 4 43.31 -30.39 -65.80
C THR A 4 43.30 -30.57 -64.29
N VAL A 5 43.74 -29.57 -63.52
CA VAL A 5 43.33 -29.35 -62.13
C VAL A 5 42.91 -27.89 -62.01
N PHE A 6 41.61 -27.67 -61.90
CA PHE A 6 40.97 -26.39 -61.57
C PHE A 6 41.00 -26.25 -60.05
N ALA A 7 41.72 -25.26 -59.52
CA ALA A 7 41.55 -24.80 -58.14
C ALA A 7 40.47 -23.71 -58.14
N ALA A 8 39.24 -24.09 -57.78
CA ALA A 8 38.14 -23.16 -57.56
C ALA A 8 38.35 -22.46 -56.21
N LEU A 9 38.67 -21.17 -56.25
CA LEU A 9 38.75 -20.31 -55.07
C LEU A 9 37.32 -19.95 -54.64
N GLY A 10 36.85 -20.59 -53.57
CA GLY A 10 35.53 -20.33 -52.99
C GLY A 10 35.45 -18.91 -52.44
N LEU A 11 34.62 -18.09 -53.06
CA LEU A 11 34.24 -16.77 -52.56
C LEU A 11 33.25 -16.98 -51.40
N LEU A 12 33.73 -16.79 -50.17
CA LEU A 12 32.88 -16.78 -48.98
C LEU A 12 32.00 -15.52 -49.03
N LEU A 13 30.73 -15.69 -49.41
CA LEU A 13 29.70 -14.67 -49.22
C LEU A 13 29.32 -14.68 -47.74
N ILE A 14 29.86 -13.73 -46.98
CA ILE A 14 29.37 -13.40 -45.63
C ILE A 14 28.01 -12.72 -45.83
N VAL A 15 26.94 -13.51 -45.76
CA VAL A 15 25.58 -13.01 -45.66
C VAL A 15 25.44 -12.43 -44.25
N SER A 16 25.46 -11.10 -44.18
CA SER A 16 25.02 -10.36 -43.00
C SER A 16 23.52 -10.57 -42.84
N CYS A 17 23.12 -11.48 -41.95
CA CYS A 17 21.76 -11.49 -41.42
C CYS A 17 21.57 -10.20 -40.60
N GLN A 18 20.82 -9.24 -41.14
CA GLN A 18 20.09 -8.29 -40.31
C GLN A 18 19.03 -9.10 -39.57
N ASN A 19 19.25 -9.36 -38.29
CA ASN A 19 18.18 -9.79 -37.41
C ASN A 19 17.47 -8.51 -36.96
N ASP A 20 16.49 -8.07 -37.75
CA ASP A 20 15.51 -7.06 -37.34
C ASP A 20 14.47 -7.70 -36.40
N ASP A 21 14.94 -8.29 -35.30
CA ASP A 21 14.11 -8.81 -34.20
C ASP A 21 14.30 -7.92 -32.97
N ASP A 22 14.22 -6.60 -33.15
CA ASP A 22 14.03 -5.68 -32.03
C ASP A 22 12.55 -5.72 -31.65
N GLY A 23 12.21 -6.71 -30.80
CA GLY A 23 11.02 -6.61 -29.96
C GLY A 23 11.02 -5.29 -29.18
N PRO A 24 9.89 -4.89 -28.57
CA PRO A 24 9.85 -3.65 -27.82
C PRO A 24 10.98 -3.64 -26.78
N VAL A 25 11.89 -2.67 -26.90
CA VAL A 25 12.96 -2.47 -25.94
C VAL A 25 12.30 -2.05 -24.63
N VAL A 26 12.20 -3.00 -23.69
CA VAL A 26 11.74 -2.72 -22.33
C VAL A 26 12.89 -2.02 -21.63
N GLU A 27 12.73 -0.72 -21.38
CA GLU A 27 13.67 0.02 -20.55
C GLU A 27 13.67 -0.59 -19.14
N PRO A 28 14.84 -0.97 -18.60
CA PRO A 28 14.90 -1.51 -17.25
C PRO A 28 14.38 -0.46 -16.26
N PRO A 29 13.75 -0.88 -15.14
CA PRO A 29 13.34 0.05 -14.10
C PRO A 29 14.51 0.93 -13.64
N ARG A 30 14.20 2.20 -13.35
CA ARG A 30 15.16 3.14 -12.78
C ARG A 30 15.57 2.68 -11.38
N ASP A 31 16.73 3.11 -10.93
CA ASP A 31 17.20 2.82 -9.58
C ASP A 31 16.22 3.36 -8.53
N ARG A 32 15.90 2.52 -7.55
CA ARG A 32 14.86 2.81 -6.56
C ARG A 32 15.27 3.92 -5.59
N GLY A 33 16.56 3.99 -5.25
CA GLY A 33 17.12 5.05 -4.41
C GLY A 33 17.18 6.38 -5.14
N GLU A 34 17.57 6.39 -6.42
CA GLU A 34 17.58 7.61 -7.23
C GLU A 34 16.18 8.21 -7.39
N VAL A 35 15.19 7.38 -7.75
CA VAL A 35 13.79 7.83 -7.87
C VAL A 35 13.25 8.28 -6.51
N GLN A 36 13.64 7.61 -5.41
CA GLN A 36 13.18 8.02 -4.09
C GLN A 36 13.66 9.44 -3.72
N LEU A 37 14.88 9.83 -4.09
CA LEU A 37 15.36 11.21 -3.88
C LEU A 37 14.55 12.24 -4.66
N GLU A 38 14.10 11.90 -5.88
CA GLU A 38 13.22 12.76 -6.68
C GLU A 38 11.83 12.87 -6.05
N SER A 39 11.23 11.74 -5.70
CA SER A 39 9.93 11.66 -5.01
C SER A 39 9.94 12.46 -3.70
N GLU A 40 10.99 12.33 -2.90
CA GLU A 40 11.14 13.09 -1.65
C GLU A 40 11.16 14.60 -1.91
N ALA A 41 11.95 15.07 -2.89
CA ALA A 41 12.02 16.48 -3.24
C ALA A 41 10.68 17.02 -3.78
N ASN A 42 9.97 16.25 -4.59
CA ASN A 42 8.66 16.61 -5.13
C ASN A 42 7.62 16.74 -4.01
N LEU A 43 7.55 15.76 -3.11
CA LEU A 43 6.61 15.77 -1.99
C LEU A 43 6.93 16.89 -0.99
N GLN A 44 8.19 17.12 -0.65
CA GLN A 44 8.57 18.24 0.20
C GLN A 44 8.15 19.58 -0.42
N THR A 45 8.42 19.77 -1.73
CA THR A 45 8.00 20.98 -2.45
C THR A 45 6.48 21.15 -2.40
N TYR A 46 5.72 20.08 -2.63
CA TYR A 46 4.26 20.11 -2.54
C TYR A 46 3.80 20.56 -1.14
N LEU A 47 4.32 19.91 -0.10
CA LEU A 47 3.94 20.17 1.29
C LEU A 47 4.36 21.57 1.80
N GLU A 48 5.46 22.12 1.29
CA GLU A 48 5.93 23.48 1.58
C GLU A 48 5.08 24.56 0.90
N THR A 49 4.50 24.26 -0.26
CA THR A 49 3.80 25.24 -1.10
C THR A 49 2.29 25.15 -1.04
N HIS A 50 1.75 24.12 -0.38
CA HIS A 50 0.31 23.90 -0.27
C HIS A 50 -0.18 23.98 1.18
N THR A 51 -1.44 24.33 1.31
CA THR A 51 -2.25 24.26 2.54
C THR A 51 -3.48 23.41 2.28
N TYR A 52 -4.28 23.15 3.31
CA TYR A 52 -5.65 22.66 3.16
C TYR A 52 -6.67 23.54 3.89
N ASN A 53 -7.94 23.25 3.71
CA ASN A 53 -9.08 23.94 4.34
C ASN A 53 -9.24 23.65 5.85
N TYR A 54 -8.17 23.67 6.64
CA TYR A 54 -8.17 23.30 8.08
C TYR A 54 -9.11 24.15 8.95
N GLU A 55 -9.38 25.39 8.57
CA GLU A 55 -10.32 26.26 9.29
C GLU A 55 -11.76 25.74 9.19
N ASP A 56 -12.14 25.14 8.06
CA ASP A 56 -13.45 24.51 7.90
C ASP A 56 -13.58 23.30 8.82
N PHE A 57 -12.49 22.55 9.05
CA PHE A 57 -12.48 21.46 10.03
C PHE A 57 -12.59 21.97 11.47
N ALA A 58 -11.96 23.11 11.79
CA ALA A 58 -11.99 23.72 13.11
C ALA A 58 -13.35 24.38 13.42
N THR A 59 -14.01 24.96 12.42
CA THR A 59 -15.35 25.56 12.53
C THR A 59 -16.24 25.11 11.36
N PRO A 60 -16.77 23.88 11.40
CA PRO A 60 -17.54 23.30 10.30
C PRO A 60 -18.76 24.13 9.90
N PRO A 61 -18.87 24.55 8.63
CA PRO A 61 -20.10 25.07 8.05
C PRO A 61 -21.26 24.05 8.14
N ALA A 62 -22.51 24.53 8.06
CA ALA A 62 -23.71 23.71 8.26
C ALA A 62 -23.81 22.48 7.32
N ASP A 63 -23.29 22.59 6.10
CA ASP A 63 -23.32 21.53 5.08
C ASP A 63 -21.91 21.01 4.75
N PHE A 64 -20.96 21.14 5.68
CA PHE A 64 -19.60 20.69 5.45
C PHE A 64 -19.54 19.17 5.31
N ASN A 65 -19.06 18.71 4.16
CA ASN A 65 -18.98 17.30 3.82
C ASN A 65 -17.66 16.65 4.27
N PHE A 66 -16.81 17.39 4.98
CA PHE A 66 -15.47 16.96 5.42
C PHE A 66 -14.54 16.55 4.26
N ASP A 67 -14.69 17.13 3.08
CA ASP A 67 -13.70 16.95 2.01
C ASP A 67 -12.44 17.79 2.30
N ILE A 68 -11.28 17.16 2.16
CA ILE A 68 -9.99 17.85 2.16
C ILE A 68 -9.79 18.50 0.80
N VAL A 69 -9.64 19.83 0.82
CA VAL A 69 -9.32 20.65 -0.34
C VAL A 69 -7.94 21.23 -0.14
N PHE A 70 -7.00 20.82 -1.00
CA PHE A 70 -5.66 21.41 -1.06
C PHE A 70 -5.66 22.62 -1.97
N ASP A 71 -4.87 23.63 -1.60
CA ASP A 71 -4.66 24.83 -2.40
C ASP A 71 -3.26 25.38 -2.18
N THR A 72 -2.75 26.15 -3.15
CA THR A 72 -1.42 26.75 -3.10
C THR A 72 -1.41 27.93 -2.12
N ILE A 73 -0.31 28.09 -1.38
CA ILE A 73 -0.03 29.22 -0.49
C ILE A 73 0.28 30.45 -1.33
N SER A 74 -0.79 31.11 -1.78
CA SER A 74 -0.73 32.31 -2.62
C SER A 74 -2.04 33.08 -2.52
N GLY A 75 -2.03 34.35 -2.90
CA GLY A 75 -3.25 35.17 -2.93
C GLY A 75 -3.95 35.23 -1.56
N GLU A 76 -5.19 34.76 -1.50
CA GLU A 76 -6.00 34.71 -0.26
C GLU A 76 -5.46 33.70 0.77
N ASN A 77 -4.66 32.73 0.33
CA ASN A 77 -4.02 31.72 1.18
C ASN A 77 -2.59 32.08 1.60
N ALA A 78 -2.08 33.28 1.28
CA ALA A 78 -0.68 33.63 1.50
C ALA A 78 -0.22 33.57 2.97
N ASP A 79 -1.13 33.74 3.92
CA ASP A 79 -0.86 33.69 5.37
C ASP A 79 -1.22 32.34 6.00
N LYS A 80 -1.57 31.32 5.21
CA LYS A 80 -1.94 29.98 5.69
C LYS A 80 -0.71 29.17 6.09
N ILE A 81 -0.88 28.29 7.07
CA ILE A 81 0.16 27.33 7.49
C ILE A 81 0.41 26.32 6.36
N PRO A 82 1.65 26.16 5.88
CA PRO A 82 2.01 25.09 4.96
C PRO A 82 1.70 23.71 5.52
N LEU A 83 1.37 22.74 4.65
CA LEU A 83 1.15 21.35 5.07
C LEU A 83 2.34 20.80 5.84
N ILE A 84 3.57 21.07 5.40
CA ILE A 84 4.80 20.58 6.03
C ILE A 84 4.96 21.05 7.48
N ASP A 85 4.44 22.24 7.80
CA ASP A 85 4.51 22.86 9.13
C ASP A 85 3.25 22.60 9.96
N HIS A 86 2.24 21.93 9.38
CA HIS A 86 0.96 21.73 10.03
C HIS A 86 1.08 20.66 11.13
N PRO A 87 0.59 20.92 12.36
CA PRO A 87 0.76 19.99 13.49
C PRO A 87 0.09 18.63 13.30
N ASN A 88 -0.87 18.54 12.37
CA ASN A 88 -1.56 17.30 12.06
C ASN A 88 -0.90 16.48 10.92
N LEU A 89 0.20 16.96 10.34
CA LEU A 89 0.98 16.18 9.39
C LEU A 89 1.98 15.32 10.16
N LYS A 90 1.84 14.00 10.06
CA LYS A 90 2.77 13.01 10.60
C LYS A 90 3.69 12.51 9.49
N ALA A 91 4.95 12.31 9.80
CA ALA A 91 5.94 11.72 8.89
C ALA A 91 6.48 10.42 9.51
N THR A 92 6.28 9.31 8.84
CA THR A 92 6.73 7.98 9.29
C THR A 92 7.70 7.40 8.28
N ARG A 93 8.84 6.88 8.77
CA ARG A 93 9.85 6.24 7.93
C ARG A 93 9.54 4.74 7.80
N TYR A 94 9.65 4.23 6.58
CA TYR A 94 9.54 2.80 6.26
C TYR A 94 10.73 2.39 5.40
N THR A 95 11.28 1.21 5.65
CA THR A 95 12.20 0.56 4.72
C THR A 95 11.37 -0.41 3.89
N TYR A 96 11.35 -0.21 2.58
CA TYR A 96 10.60 -1.06 1.66
C TYR A 96 11.50 -1.40 0.47
N ARG A 97 11.67 -2.70 0.16
CA ARG A 97 12.59 -3.17 -0.90
C ARG A 97 13.96 -2.49 -0.83
N ASP A 98 14.61 -2.59 0.33
CA ASP A 98 15.95 -2.07 0.65
C ASP A 98 16.16 -0.55 0.52
N VAL A 99 15.08 0.23 0.44
CA VAL A 99 15.14 1.70 0.36
C VAL A 99 14.27 2.32 1.44
N ASP A 100 14.79 3.39 2.06
CA ASP A 100 14.07 4.17 3.05
C ASP A 100 13.15 5.21 2.39
N TYR A 101 11.89 5.22 2.82
CA TYR A 101 10.86 6.16 2.39
C TYR A 101 10.33 6.94 3.58
N THR A 102 9.88 8.17 3.33
CA THR A 102 9.03 8.91 4.28
C THR A 102 7.62 8.95 3.73
N LEU A 103 6.67 8.42 4.51
CA LEU A 103 5.24 8.51 4.24
C LEU A 103 4.67 9.67 5.07
N TYR A 104 3.98 10.61 4.42
CA TYR A 104 3.36 11.74 5.11
C TYR A 104 1.85 11.52 5.20
N VAL A 105 1.31 11.55 6.42
CA VAL A 105 -0.13 11.39 6.68
C VAL A 105 -0.67 12.64 7.36
N LEU A 106 -1.64 13.29 6.70
CA LEU A 106 -2.41 14.39 7.26
C LEU A 106 -3.63 13.85 7.99
N GLU A 107 -3.70 14.04 9.30
CA GLU A 107 -4.87 13.74 10.11
C GLU A 107 -5.77 14.99 10.21
N ALA A 108 -6.64 15.21 9.22
CA ALA A 108 -7.57 16.35 9.26
C ALA A 108 -8.62 16.20 10.37
N LYS A 109 -8.99 14.95 10.67
CA LYS A 109 -9.86 14.55 11.78
C LYS A 109 -9.55 13.12 12.20
N GLU A 110 -9.20 12.90 13.47
CA GLU A 110 -8.73 11.59 13.97
C GLU A 110 -9.74 10.45 13.76
N GLY A 111 -11.01 10.68 14.07
CA GLY A 111 -12.01 9.60 14.23
C GLY A 111 -12.29 9.30 15.71
N GLN A 112 -13.33 8.53 16.02
CA GLN A 112 -13.73 8.22 17.41
C GLN A 112 -13.93 6.73 17.68
N GLY A 113 -13.81 5.88 16.66
CA GLY A 113 -13.84 4.44 16.78
C GLY A 113 -12.45 3.83 16.98
N GLU A 114 -12.32 2.57 16.58
CA GLU A 114 -11.07 1.82 16.62
C GLU A 114 -10.09 2.30 15.53
N GLN A 115 -8.80 2.09 15.79
CA GLN A 115 -7.71 2.31 14.84
C GLN A 115 -7.38 0.98 14.16
N PRO A 116 -7.36 0.90 12.82
CA PRO A 116 -6.98 -0.33 12.13
C PRO A 116 -5.47 -0.57 12.24
N SER A 117 -5.07 -1.83 12.17
CA SER A 117 -3.72 -2.25 11.81
C SER A 117 -3.46 -2.01 10.31
N PHE A 118 -2.23 -2.29 9.83
CA PHE A 118 -1.93 -2.28 8.39
C PHE A 118 -2.54 -3.47 7.65
N ALA A 119 -3.01 -4.50 8.39
CA ALA A 119 -3.51 -5.75 7.85
C ALA A 119 -5.01 -5.99 8.08
N ASP A 120 -5.70 -5.00 8.66
CA ASP A 120 -7.14 -5.03 8.85
C ASP A 120 -7.91 -4.73 7.55
N SER A 121 -9.20 -5.03 7.57
CA SER A 121 -10.13 -4.56 6.53
C SER A 121 -10.79 -3.24 6.94
N THR A 122 -10.91 -2.30 6.00
CA THR A 122 -11.46 -0.95 6.27
C THR A 122 -12.61 -0.59 5.36
N PHE A 123 -13.62 0.10 5.90
CA PHE A 123 -14.73 0.65 5.14
C PHE A 123 -14.52 2.13 4.90
N VAL A 124 -14.24 2.51 3.65
CA VAL A 124 -13.64 3.80 3.32
C VAL A 124 -14.23 4.44 2.07
N ASN A 125 -14.32 5.77 2.05
CA ASN A 125 -14.31 6.51 0.79
C ASN A 125 -12.92 7.07 0.55
N TYR A 126 -12.41 6.96 -0.68
CA TYR A 126 -11.15 7.60 -1.05
C TYR A 126 -11.22 8.31 -2.41
N GLN A 127 -10.23 9.17 -2.64
CA GLN A 127 -9.91 9.75 -3.93
C GLN A 127 -8.39 9.82 -4.11
N GLY A 128 -7.89 9.22 -5.19
CA GLY A 128 -6.49 9.23 -5.58
C GLY A 128 -6.19 10.27 -6.68
N ASN A 129 -5.13 11.03 -6.47
CA ASN A 129 -4.58 12.00 -7.42
C ASN A 129 -3.08 11.78 -7.58
N ILE A 130 -2.56 12.01 -8.79
CA ILE A 130 -1.13 12.27 -8.95
C ILE A 130 -0.84 13.62 -8.27
N VAL A 131 0.26 13.74 -7.53
CA VAL A 131 0.69 15.01 -6.92
C VAL A 131 0.87 16.06 -8.03
N GLU A 132 0.34 17.28 -7.84
CA GLU A 132 0.24 18.32 -8.89
C GLU A 132 -0.54 17.90 -10.16
N GLY A 133 -1.23 16.76 -10.11
CA GLY A 133 -1.80 16.11 -11.28
C GLY A 133 -3.28 15.80 -11.18
N SER A 134 -3.75 15.03 -12.16
CA SER A 134 -5.16 14.67 -12.27
C SER A 134 -5.59 13.62 -11.24
N LYS A 135 -6.88 13.63 -10.92
CA LYS A 135 -7.55 12.51 -10.27
C LYS A 135 -7.44 11.28 -11.17
N PHE A 136 -7.04 10.13 -10.61
CA PHE A 136 -6.94 8.86 -11.33
C PHE A 136 -7.93 7.80 -10.83
N ASP A 137 -8.39 7.90 -9.58
CA ASP A 137 -9.33 6.94 -8.99
C ASP A 137 -10.14 7.56 -7.83
N GLY A 138 -11.24 6.91 -7.43
CA GLY A 138 -11.96 7.23 -6.22
C GLY A 138 -13.40 6.72 -6.18
N THR A 139 -13.96 6.71 -4.98
CA THR A 139 -15.27 6.12 -4.68
C THR A 139 -16.34 7.20 -4.46
N THR A 140 -17.58 6.95 -4.90
CA THR A 140 -18.75 7.78 -4.50
C THR A 140 -19.52 7.19 -3.33
N THR A 141 -19.54 5.86 -3.22
CA THR A 141 -20.11 5.12 -2.08
C THR A 141 -18.96 4.38 -1.40
N PRO A 142 -18.88 4.32 -0.07
CA PRO A 142 -17.76 3.68 0.58
C PRO A 142 -17.71 2.18 0.27
N ILE A 143 -16.51 1.62 0.26
CA ILE A 143 -16.24 0.21 -0.04
C ILE A 143 -15.39 -0.40 1.07
N TRP A 144 -15.44 -1.73 1.19
CA TRP A 144 -14.49 -2.48 1.99
C TRP A 144 -13.20 -2.69 1.19
N LEU A 145 -12.06 -2.43 1.83
CA LEU A 145 -10.72 -2.72 1.32
C LEU A 145 -9.96 -3.54 2.34
N ASN A 146 -9.41 -4.66 1.90
CA ASN A 146 -8.40 -5.41 2.64
C ASN A 146 -7.07 -4.66 2.51
N LEU A 147 -6.53 -4.11 3.61
CA LEU A 147 -5.39 -3.20 3.53
C LEU A 147 -4.09 -3.85 2.98
N PRO A 148 -3.74 -5.12 3.28
CA PRO A 148 -2.60 -5.81 2.67
C PRO A 148 -2.63 -5.79 1.14
N GLU A 149 -3.82 -5.90 0.55
CA GLU A 149 -4.00 -5.93 -0.91
C GLU A 149 -3.92 -4.56 -1.59
N THR A 150 -3.77 -3.49 -0.82
CA THR A 150 -3.59 -2.13 -1.34
C THR A 150 -2.11 -1.81 -1.58
N ILE A 151 -1.81 -0.71 -2.29
CA ILE A 151 -0.42 -0.24 -2.37
C ILE A 151 0.10 0.09 -0.96
N PHE A 152 1.36 -0.26 -0.69
CA PHE A 152 1.99 -0.14 0.65
C PHE A 152 1.69 1.20 1.34
N GLY A 153 1.86 2.32 0.63
CA GLY A 153 1.65 3.65 1.20
C GLY A 153 0.20 3.98 1.53
N PHE A 154 -0.78 3.36 0.86
CA PHE A 154 -2.20 3.57 1.18
C PHE A 154 -2.56 2.80 2.46
N GLY A 155 -2.27 1.49 2.51
CA GLY A 155 -2.53 0.66 3.68
C GLY A 155 -1.88 1.20 4.96
N ASN A 156 -0.58 1.48 4.89
CA ASN A 156 0.17 2.07 6.01
C ASN A 156 -0.20 3.53 6.30
N GLY A 157 -0.87 4.22 5.38
CA GLY A 157 -1.38 5.57 5.61
C GLY A 157 -2.69 5.58 6.40
N LEU A 158 -3.58 4.62 6.14
CA LEU A 158 -4.89 4.53 6.80
C LEU A 158 -4.80 4.13 8.26
N LYS A 159 -3.81 3.31 8.64
CA LYS A 159 -3.58 2.86 10.02
C LYS A 159 -3.31 4.01 11.01
N GLU A 160 -2.95 5.19 10.52
CA GLU A 160 -2.64 6.37 11.34
C GLU A 160 -3.88 7.15 11.82
N LEU A 161 -5.09 6.74 11.41
CA LEU A 161 -6.36 7.34 11.81
C LEU A 161 -7.29 6.32 12.47
N LYS A 162 -8.30 6.81 13.19
CA LYS A 162 -9.40 6.01 13.74
C LYS A 162 -10.62 6.06 12.83
N ALA A 163 -11.42 5.00 12.87
CA ALA A 163 -12.67 4.93 12.16
C ALA A 163 -13.81 5.70 12.87
N GLY A 164 -15.01 5.63 12.30
CA GLY A 164 -16.24 6.01 13.00
C GLY A 164 -16.66 4.95 14.01
N THR A 165 -17.60 5.29 14.89
CA THR A 165 -18.12 4.34 15.91
C THR A 165 -19.21 3.41 15.37
N GLY A 166 -19.76 3.67 14.18
CA GLY A 166 -20.71 2.77 13.56
C GLY A 166 -21.47 3.37 12.39
N ILE A 167 -22.16 2.50 11.67
CA ILE A 167 -22.98 2.83 10.51
C ILE A 167 -24.40 2.40 10.81
N SER A 168 -25.38 3.27 10.53
CA SER A 168 -26.80 2.95 10.68
C SER A 168 -27.49 3.00 9.32
N GLN A 169 -28.59 2.25 9.17
CA GLN A 169 -29.43 2.31 7.98
C GLN A 169 -30.73 3.05 8.31
N ASN A 170 -31.11 3.97 7.43
CA ASN A 170 -32.36 4.69 7.47
C ASN A 170 -33.52 3.81 6.98
N GLU A 171 -34.76 4.18 7.31
CA GLU A 171 -35.96 3.45 6.89
C GLU A 171 -36.14 3.38 5.36
N ASP A 172 -35.57 4.33 4.62
CA ASP A 172 -35.59 4.38 3.16
C ASP A 172 -34.49 3.51 2.49
N GLY A 173 -33.70 2.79 3.30
CA GLY A 173 -32.62 1.92 2.86
C GLY A 173 -31.28 2.62 2.64
N SER A 174 -31.20 3.95 2.77
CA SER A 174 -29.94 4.69 2.72
C SER A 174 -29.12 4.48 4.00
N PHE A 175 -27.79 4.65 3.91
CA PHE A 175 -26.91 4.54 5.07
C PHE A 175 -26.57 5.91 5.64
N ASN A 176 -26.48 5.98 6.96
CA ASN A 176 -25.97 7.10 7.73
C ASN A 176 -24.65 6.67 8.39
N TYR A 177 -23.55 7.30 7.95
CA TYR A 177 -22.20 7.01 8.39
C TYR A 177 -21.75 7.86 9.59
N GLY A 178 -22.64 8.65 10.18
CA GLY A 178 -22.30 9.60 11.25
C GLY A 178 -21.43 10.75 10.74
N THR A 179 -20.79 11.46 11.68
CA THR A 179 -19.78 12.50 11.40
C THR A 179 -18.52 12.32 12.23
N ASP A 180 -18.45 11.24 13.00
CA ASP A 180 -17.39 10.88 13.93
C ASP A 180 -16.27 10.04 13.28
N TYR A 181 -16.39 9.70 12.00
CA TYR A 181 -15.38 9.00 11.18
C TYR A 181 -14.06 9.77 10.99
N GLY A 182 -12.96 9.06 10.79
CA GLY A 182 -11.65 9.64 10.50
C GLY A 182 -11.60 10.26 9.11
N VAL A 183 -10.87 11.38 8.97
CA VAL A 183 -10.66 12.06 7.69
C VAL A 183 -9.19 12.42 7.57
N GLY A 184 -8.57 11.98 6.50
CA GLY A 184 -7.14 12.20 6.30
C GLY A 184 -6.71 12.19 4.85
N ALA A 185 -5.43 12.45 4.66
CA ALA A 185 -4.76 12.26 3.39
C ALA A 185 -3.39 11.63 3.59
N VAL A 186 -2.94 10.83 2.64
CA VAL A 186 -1.59 10.26 2.62
C VAL A 186 -0.88 10.66 1.34
N PHE A 187 0.36 11.13 1.47
CA PHE A 187 1.25 11.48 0.38
C PHE A 187 2.29 10.37 0.23
N ILE A 188 2.24 9.71 -0.93
CA ILE A 188 2.92 8.45 -1.19
C ILE A 188 4.01 8.69 -2.23
N PRO A 189 5.30 8.55 -1.86
CA PRO A 189 6.37 8.56 -2.85
C PRO A 189 6.21 7.38 -3.80
N SER A 190 6.61 7.54 -5.06
CA SER A 190 6.35 6.54 -6.11
C SER A 190 6.76 5.10 -5.75
N GLY A 191 7.82 4.91 -4.97
CA GLY A 191 8.28 3.61 -4.48
C GLY A 191 7.32 2.93 -3.49
N LEU A 192 6.51 3.67 -2.74
CA LEU A 192 5.47 3.09 -1.88
C LEU A 192 4.12 2.96 -2.61
N GLY A 193 4.08 3.32 -3.91
CA GLY A 193 2.93 3.19 -4.80
C GLY A 193 3.21 2.24 -5.95
N TYR A 194 3.02 2.71 -7.19
CA TYR A 194 3.14 1.88 -8.39
C TYR A 194 4.57 1.82 -8.98
N PHE A 195 5.50 2.65 -8.49
CA PHE A 195 6.89 2.72 -8.95
C PHE A 195 7.02 2.65 -10.48
N SER A 196 7.71 1.65 -11.05
CA SER A 196 7.92 1.48 -12.48
C SER A 196 6.77 0.81 -13.24
N ASN A 197 5.64 0.52 -12.58
CA ASN A 197 4.50 -0.20 -13.15
C ASN A 197 3.36 0.78 -13.49
N PRO A 198 3.38 1.44 -14.66
CA PRO A 198 2.33 2.37 -15.03
C PRO A 198 0.98 1.66 -15.19
N THR A 199 -0.09 2.37 -14.86
CA THR A 199 -1.47 1.99 -15.23
C THR A 199 -1.97 2.91 -16.34
N ASN A 200 -3.20 2.70 -16.80
CA ASN A 200 -3.81 3.57 -17.82
C ASN A 200 -3.92 5.05 -17.37
N SER A 201 -3.99 5.31 -16.07
CA SER A 201 -4.21 6.64 -15.48
C SER A 201 -3.05 7.12 -14.61
N ILE A 202 -2.06 6.27 -14.33
CA ILE A 202 -0.92 6.55 -13.46
C ILE A 202 0.37 6.30 -14.24
N PRO A 203 1.09 7.35 -14.67
CA PRO A 203 2.42 7.21 -15.25
C PRO A 203 3.40 6.54 -14.29
N ALA A 204 4.43 5.89 -14.84
CA ALA A 204 5.52 5.34 -14.04
C ALA A 204 6.19 6.46 -13.21
N TYR A 205 6.62 6.09 -12.01
CA TYR A 205 7.31 6.94 -11.04
C TYR A 205 6.48 8.14 -10.55
N SER A 206 5.15 8.04 -10.61
CA SER A 206 4.26 9.09 -10.11
C SER A 206 4.17 9.07 -8.58
N ASP A 207 4.38 10.23 -7.96
CA ASP A 207 4.02 10.48 -6.56
C ASP A 207 2.50 10.67 -6.46
N LEU A 208 1.91 10.14 -5.39
CA LEU A 208 0.45 10.07 -5.25
C LEU A 208 0.00 10.79 -3.99
N VAL A 209 -1.23 11.29 -4.01
CA VAL A 209 -1.96 11.69 -2.81
C VAL A 209 -3.32 11.01 -2.81
N PHE A 210 -3.63 10.35 -1.71
CA PHE A 210 -4.97 9.83 -1.44
C PHE A 210 -5.61 10.64 -0.34
N ARG A 211 -6.84 11.09 -0.54
CA ARG A 211 -7.70 11.61 0.53
C ARG A 211 -8.72 10.55 0.86
N PHE A 212 -9.05 10.39 2.13
CA PHE A 212 -9.95 9.33 2.56
C PHE A 212 -10.80 9.72 3.77
N LYS A 213 -11.95 9.04 3.88
CA LYS A 213 -12.88 9.06 5.02
C LYS A 213 -13.05 7.64 5.51
N LEU A 214 -12.58 7.36 6.72
CA LEU A 214 -12.52 6.03 7.33
C LEU A 214 -13.74 5.81 8.24
N TYR A 215 -14.72 5.07 7.75
CA TYR A 215 -16.02 4.92 8.41
C TYR A 215 -16.08 3.72 9.35
N GLY A 216 -15.39 2.63 9.04
CA GLY A 216 -15.43 1.40 9.84
C GLY A 216 -14.21 0.52 9.60
N ILE A 217 -14.03 -0.48 10.46
CA ILE A 217 -12.98 -1.50 10.35
C ILE A 217 -13.55 -2.88 10.67
N VAL A 218 -12.94 -3.91 10.11
CA VAL A 218 -12.93 -5.27 10.68
C VAL A 218 -11.54 -5.41 11.28
N LYS A 219 -11.48 -5.36 12.61
CA LYS A 219 -10.24 -5.45 13.37
C LYS A 219 -9.80 -6.90 13.47
N ASP A 220 -8.48 -7.12 13.47
CA ASP A 220 -7.88 -8.44 13.58
C ASP A 220 -8.44 -9.34 12.47
N ALA A 221 -8.43 -8.81 11.24
CA ALA A 221 -8.86 -9.56 10.07
C ALA A 221 -7.97 -10.79 9.89
N ASP A 222 -8.60 -11.88 9.48
CA ASP A 222 -8.06 -13.23 9.32
C ASP A 222 -8.68 -13.74 8.03
N GLU A 223 -7.91 -13.72 6.94
CA GLU A 223 -8.42 -13.89 5.57
C GLU A 223 -8.64 -15.37 5.21
N ASP A 224 -7.72 -16.26 5.57
CA ASP A 224 -7.83 -17.71 5.39
C ASP A 224 -8.68 -18.42 6.48
N ASN A 225 -8.96 -17.76 7.60
CA ASN A 225 -9.71 -18.28 8.75
C ASN A 225 -9.03 -19.44 9.47
N ASP A 226 -7.71 -19.38 9.59
CA ASP A 226 -6.91 -20.31 10.38
C ASP A 226 -6.79 -19.92 11.87
N GLY A 227 -7.25 -18.71 12.23
CA GLY A 227 -7.28 -18.22 13.60
C GLY A 227 -6.09 -17.35 14.00
N ILE A 228 -5.13 -17.09 13.11
CA ILE A 228 -4.09 -16.08 13.27
C ILE A 228 -4.53 -14.82 12.49
N PRO A 229 -4.62 -13.65 13.13
CA PRO A 229 -4.89 -12.41 12.40
C PRO A 229 -3.77 -12.06 11.44
N ASN A 230 -4.10 -11.55 10.26
CA ASN A 230 -3.17 -11.15 9.19
C ASN A 230 -1.96 -10.32 9.70
N ALA A 231 -2.18 -9.44 10.69
CA ALA A 231 -1.11 -8.58 11.24
C ALA A 231 -0.07 -9.33 12.08
N MET A 232 -0.39 -10.53 12.56
CA MET A 232 0.49 -11.40 13.34
C MET A 232 1.35 -12.31 12.45
N GLU A 233 1.06 -12.34 11.16
CA GLU A 233 1.77 -13.15 10.15
C GLU A 233 2.79 -12.34 9.35
N ASP A 234 3.01 -11.08 9.76
CA ASP A 234 4.20 -10.30 9.38
C ASP A 234 5.38 -10.77 10.24
N ILE A 235 6.06 -11.81 9.78
CA ILE A 235 7.10 -12.53 10.52
C ILE A 235 8.30 -11.61 10.78
N ASN A 236 8.60 -10.73 9.82
CA ASN A 236 9.77 -9.85 9.91
C ASN A 236 9.45 -8.45 10.48
N GLY A 237 8.17 -8.09 10.63
CA GLY A 237 7.68 -6.87 11.24
C GLY A 237 7.85 -5.61 10.39
N ASN A 238 7.85 -5.73 9.05
CA ASN A 238 8.06 -4.61 8.14
C ASN A 238 6.76 -4.00 7.57
N PHE A 239 5.61 -4.53 7.96
CA PHE A 239 4.27 -4.10 7.54
C PHE A 239 3.93 -4.40 6.06
N TYR A 240 4.47 -5.48 5.49
CA TYR A 240 4.22 -5.92 4.11
C TYR A 240 4.17 -7.44 3.95
N LEU A 241 2.95 -8.00 3.91
CA LEU A 241 2.69 -9.44 3.86
C LEU A 241 2.86 -10.12 2.49
N PHE A 242 3.31 -9.41 1.45
CA PHE A 242 3.41 -9.96 0.09
C PHE A 242 4.87 -10.14 -0.34
N GLU A 243 5.64 -10.85 0.48
CA GLU A 243 7.05 -11.19 0.26
C GLU A 243 7.39 -12.60 0.75
N ALA A 244 8.59 -13.08 0.38
CA ALA A 244 9.00 -14.45 0.62
C ALA A 244 9.30 -14.73 2.11
N GLU A 245 9.56 -13.69 2.89
CA GLU A 245 9.78 -13.79 4.32
C GLU A 245 8.51 -14.10 5.11
N ASP A 246 7.32 -13.86 4.52
CA ASP A 246 6.00 -14.13 5.10
C ASP A 246 5.26 -15.23 4.29
N ASP A 247 6.02 -16.13 3.64
CA ASP A 247 5.58 -17.30 2.87
C ASP A 247 6.46 -18.48 3.31
N THR A 248 6.03 -19.18 4.35
CA THR A 248 6.91 -20.06 5.14
C THR A 248 7.32 -21.31 4.37
N ASP A 249 6.38 -21.93 3.67
CA ASP A 249 6.62 -23.11 2.84
C ASP A 249 7.13 -22.80 1.41
N ASN A 250 7.10 -21.51 1.02
CA ASN A 250 7.51 -20.98 -0.28
C ASN A 250 6.69 -21.51 -1.46
N ASP A 251 5.40 -21.79 -1.27
CA ASP A 251 4.50 -22.21 -2.34
C ASP A 251 3.96 -21.03 -3.19
N GLY A 252 4.17 -19.79 -2.71
CA GLY A 252 3.75 -18.55 -3.33
C GLY A 252 2.43 -17.98 -2.82
N ILE A 253 1.83 -18.59 -1.80
CA ILE A 253 0.71 -18.07 -1.02
C ILE A 253 1.31 -17.55 0.30
N PRO A 254 1.23 -16.23 0.59
CA PRO A 254 1.70 -15.74 1.88
C PRO A 254 0.87 -16.32 3.01
N ASN A 255 1.47 -16.48 4.19
CA ASN A 255 0.87 -17.08 5.39
C ASN A 255 -0.57 -16.58 5.64
N PHE A 256 -0.81 -15.27 5.62
CA PHE A 256 -2.15 -14.68 5.85
C PHE A 256 -3.22 -15.01 4.81
N GLN A 257 -2.89 -15.81 3.78
CA GLN A 257 -3.81 -16.34 2.78
C GLN A 257 -3.69 -17.86 2.64
N ASP A 258 -2.88 -18.50 3.47
CA ASP A 258 -2.66 -19.95 3.56
C ASP A 258 -3.27 -20.47 4.86
N SER A 259 -3.74 -21.71 4.87
CA SER A 259 -4.33 -22.31 6.08
C SER A 259 -3.48 -23.44 6.67
N ASP A 260 -2.29 -23.62 6.10
CA ASP A 260 -1.27 -24.65 6.33
C ASP A 260 0.09 -23.98 6.04
N ASP A 261 0.41 -22.95 6.83
CA ASP A 261 1.48 -21.97 6.58
C ASP A 261 2.84 -22.59 6.24
N ASP A 262 3.20 -23.70 6.89
CA ASP A 262 4.47 -24.39 6.72
C ASP A 262 4.40 -25.60 5.77
N GLY A 263 3.20 -25.93 5.28
CA GLY A 263 2.95 -26.97 4.28
C GLY A 263 3.20 -28.39 4.77
N ASP A 264 3.14 -28.64 6.08
CA ASP A 264 3.36 -29.97 6.67
C ASP A 264 2.13 -30.90 6.53
N GLY A 265 0.96 -30.32 6.25
CA GLY A 265 -0.32 -31.00 6.06
C GLY A 265 -1.23 -31.02 7.29
N ILE A 266 -0.83 -30.39 8.39
CA ILE A 266 -1.61 -30.07 9.57
C ILE A 266 -2.07 -28.61 9.43
N PRO A 267 -3.38 -28.32 9.46
CA PRO A 267 -3.81 -26.93 9.33
C PRO A 267 -3.31 -26.06 10.49
N THR A 268 -2.83 -24.83 10.21
CA THR A 268 -2.29 -23.86 11.19
C THR A 268 -3.16 -23.75 12.45
N ARG A 269 -4.49 -23.73 12.29
CA ARG A 269 -5.46 -23.69 13.41
C ARG A 269 -5.35 -24.83 14.43
N GLU A 270 -4.82 -25.98 14.02
CA GLU A 270 -4.64 -27.19 14.84
C GLU A 270 -3.32 -27.15 15.63
N GLU A 271 -2.46 -26.18 15.34
CA GLU A 271 -1.09 -26.01 15.84
C GLU A 271 -0.95 -24.74 16.71
N ILE A 272 -2.09 -24.12 17.01
CA ILE A 272 -2.20 -22.99 17.93
C ILE A 272 -3.23 -23.28 19.01
N VAL A 273 -3.12 -22.55 20.12
CA VAL A 273 -4.14 -22.55 21.18
C VAL A 273 -4.73 -21.16 21.33
N ILE A 274 -6.01 -21.03 20.96
CA ILE A 274 -6.81 -19.83 21.22
C ILE A 274 -7.36 -19.90 22.65
N ASN A 275 -6.93 -18.97 23.50
CA ASN A 275 -7.32 -18.89 24.90
C ASN A 275 -8.74 -18.31 25.08
N GLU A 276 -9.32 -18.49 26.28
CA GLU A 276 -10.67 -17.97 26.60
C GLU A 276 -10.80 -16.43 26.46
N ASP A 277 -9.69 -15.70 26.57
CA ASP A 277 -9.65 -14.24 26.42
C ASP A 277 -9.36 -13.78 24.98
N GLY A 278 -9.22 -14.71 24.04
CA GLY A 278 -8.90 -14.45 22.63
C GLY A 278 -7.41 -14.32 22.32
N SER A 279 -6.52 -14.41 23.31
CA SER A 279 -5.08 -14.45 23.04
C SER A 279 -4.66 -15.79 22.42
N ILE A 280 -3.67 -15.75 21.54
CA ILE A 280 -3.13 -16.94 20.86
C ILE A 280 -1.86 -17.38 21.58
N THR A 281 -1.73 -18.69 21.81
CA THR A 281 -0.49 -19.34 22.21
C THR A 281 0.02 -20.16 21.05
N PHE A 282 1.18 -19.79 20.54
CA PHE A 282 1.92 -20.57 19.55
C PHE A 282 2.63 -21.72 20.25
N THR A 283 2.35 -22.96 19.83
CA THR A 283 3.02 -24.14 20.38
C THR A 283 4.37 -24.37 19.69
N ASP A 284 5.23 -25.16 20.34
CA ASP A 284 6.55 -25.57 19.86
C ASP A 284 6.78 -26.98 20.41
N SER A 285 6.40 -27.97 19.60
CA SER A 285 6.28 -29.38 19.96
C SER A 285 7.64 -30.07 19.99
N ASN A 286 8.57 -29.67 19.12
CA ASN A 286 9.92 -30.23 19.04
C ASN A 286 10.97 -29.43 19.85
N ASN A 287 10.59 -28.26 20.39
CA ASN A 287 11.39 -27.34 21.22
C ASN A 287 12.62 -26.76 20.50
N ASP A 288 12.44 -26.32 19.25
CA ASP A 288 13.51 -25.72 18.44
C ASP A 288 13.45 -24.18 18.33
N ASP A 289 12.53 -23.55 19.07
CA ASP A 289 12.23 -22.11 19.10
C ASP A 289 11.49 -21.59 17.84
N THR A 290 11.05 -22.48 16.93
CA THR A 290 10.11 -22.18 15.84
C THR A 290 8.69 -22.57 16.27
N PRO A 291 7.68 -21.71 16.10
CA PRO A 291 6.29 -22.09 16.29
C PRO A 291 5.88 -23.26 15.40
N ASP A 292 5.04 -24.17 15.92
CA ASP A 292 4.57 -25.35 15.18
C ASP A 292 3.95 -24.99 13.83
N TYR A 293 3.14 -23.93 13.75
CA TYR A 293 2.53 -23.46 12.50
C TYR A 293 3.53 -22.87 11.48
N LEU A 294 4.80 -22.72 11.84
CA LEU A 294 5.87 -22.24 10.97
C LEU A 294 6.98 -23.30 10.82
N ASP A 295 6.76 -24.52 11.32
CA ASP A 295 7.77 -25.57 11.43
C ASP A 295 7.32 -26.89 10.77
N PRO A 296 7.76 -27.15 9.53
CA PRO A 296 7.35 -28.35 8.80
C PRO A 296 7.93 -29.66 9.38
N ASP A 297 8.77 -29.59 10.41
CA ASP A 297 9.40 -30.72 11.10
C ASP A 297 8.92 -30.86 12.58
N ASN A 298 7.74 -30.33 12.94
CA ASN A 298 7.19 -30.28 14.31
C ASN A 298 6.90 -31.63 15.03
#